data_AF-A0A0B3SJ66-F1
#
_entry.id   AF-A0A0B3SJ66-F1
#
_cell.length_a   1.000
_cell.length_b   1.000
_cell.length_c   1.000
_cell.angle_alpha   90.00
_cell.angle_beta   90.00
_cell.angle_gamma   90.00
#
_symmetry.space_group_name_H-M   'P 1'
#
loop_
_entity.id
_entity.type
_entity.pdbx_description
1 polymer ?
#
loop_
_entity_poly.entity_id
_entity_poly.type
_entity_poly.pdbx_seq_one_letter_code
_entity_poly.pdbx_strand_id
1 'polypeptide(L)'
;MLSPFDTRFFATLAEVAAQVLDPQDSTIEIARKAARTGAPDDLRAARQALDDLPADKRDRLMAETHRRLATDLSAIWDQMPGAPSGGRMN
;
A
#
# COMPACT_ATOMS: atom_id res chain seq x y z
N MET A 1 16.92 4.81 7.89
CA MET A 1 16.78 5.37 6.53
C MET A 1 15.54 4.73 5.94
N LEU A 2 14.55 5.53 5.56
CA LEU A 2 13.35 5.03 4.90
C LEU A 2 13.70 4.55 3.50
N SER A 3 13.17 3.39 3.11
CA SER A 3 13.28 2.98 1.72
C SER A 3 12.21 3.70 0.90
N PRO A 4 12.48 4.03 -0.38
CA PRO A 4 11.44 4.51 -1.30
C PRO A 4 10.22 3.56 -1.39
N PHE A 5 10.43 2.28 -1.08
CA PHE A 5 9.40 1.26 -1.02
C PHE A 5 8.42 1.50 0.13
N ASP A 6 8.90 1.88 1.32
CA ASP A 6 8.04 2.17 2.47
C ASP A 6 7.08 3.33 2.17
N THR A 7 7.58 4.41 1.58
CA THR A 7 6.76 5.54 1.16
C THR A 7 5.68 5.14 0.14
N ARG A 8 6.06 4.32 -0.85
CA ARG A 8 5.11 3.80 -1.86
C ARG A 8 4.06 2.91 -1.23
N PHE A 9 4.47 2.02 -0.32
CA PHE A 9 3.57 1.12 0.40
C PHE A 9 2.50 1.91 1.18
N PHE A 10 2.89 2.88 2.00
CA PHE A 10 1.93 3.66 2.79
C PHE A 10 1.04 4.56 1.92
N ALA A 11 1.53 5.05 0.77
CA ALA A 11 0.70 5.77 -0.19
C ALA A 11 -0.38 4.86 -0.80
N THR A 12 0.01 3.68 -1.31
CA THR A 12 -0.94 2.71 -1.86
C THR A 12 -1.91 2.19 -0.79
N LEU A 13 -1.44 1.97 0.44
CA LEU A 13 -2.27 1.60 1.57
C LEU A 13 -3.36 2.64 1.83
N ALA A 14 -3.02 3.93 1.85
CA ALA A 14 -3.97 5.01 2.06
C ALA A 14 -5.05 5.08 0.96
N GLU A 15 -4.67 4.85 -0.30
CA GLU A 15 -5.62 4.80 -1.41
C GLU A 15 -6.57 3.61 -1.33
N VAL A 16 -6.06 2.44 -0.93
CA VAL A 16 -6.88 1.23 -0.73
C VAL A 16 -7.80 1.39 0.48
N ALA A 17 -7.29 1.95 1.58
CA ALA A 17 -8.07 2.22 2.79
C ALA A 17 -9.27 3.13 2.49
N ALA A 18 -9.07 4.19 1.71
CA ALA A 18 -10.14 5.09 1.30
C ALA A 18 -11.25 4.42 0.45
N GLN A 19 -10.99 3.24 -0.10
CA GLN A 19 -11.96 2.49 -0.92
C GLN A 19 -12.63 1.34 -0.18
N VAL A 20 -11.95 0.76 0.80
CA VAL A 20 -12.40 -0.44 1.53
C VAL A 20 -13.02 -0.10 2.88
N LEU A 21 -12.56 0.98 3.53
CA LEU A 21 -13.03 1.42 4.83
C LEU A 21 -14.11 2.49 4.70
N ASP A 22 -14.75 2.80 5.82
CA ASP A 22 -15.68 3.93 5.90
C ASP A 22 -14.90 5.25 5.73
N PRO A 23 -15.45 6.27 5.03
CA PRO A 23 -14.80 7.57 4.88
C PRO A 23 -14.43 8.27 6.19
N GLN A 24 -15.09 7.94 7.31
CA GLN A 24 -14.80 8.47 8.64
C GLN A 24 -13.74 7.66 9.40
N ASP A 25 -13.23 6.56 8.83
CA ASP A 25 -12.24 5.72 9.48
C ASP A 25 -10.89 6.43 9.58
N SER A 26 -10.44 6.66 10.82
CA SER A 26 -9.19 7.35 11.12
C SER A 26 -7.95 6.70 10.51
N THR A 27 -8.01 5.40 10.19
CA THR A 27 -6.91 4.66 9.53
C THR A 27 -6.51 5.27 8.20
N ILE A 28 -7.46 5.87 7.47
CA ILE A 28 -7.21 6.52 6.18
C ILE A 28 -6.25 7.70 6.35
N GLU A 29 -6.53 8.60 7.30
CA GLU A 29 -5.71 9.79 7.53
C GLU A 29 -4.36 9.43 8.17
N ILE A 30 -4.32 8.43 9.05
CA ILE A 30 -3.07 7.93 9.64
C ILE A 30 -2.15 7.36 8.55
N ALA A 31 -2.68 6.54 7.63
CA ALA A 31 -1.91 6.02 6.49
C ALA A 31 -1.42 7.14 5.56
N ARG A 32 -2.27 8.13 5.26
CA ARG A 32 -1.87 9.32 4.47
C ARG A 32 -0.77 10.13 5.14
N LYS A 33 -0.84 10.30 6.46
CA LYS A 33 0.19 11.01 7.22
C LYS A 33 1.52 10.25 7.16
N ALA A 34 1.50 8.94 7.39
CA ALA A 34 2.68 8.08 7.30
C ALA A 34 3.34 8.14 5.91
N ALA A 35 2.55 8.13 4.83
CA ALA A 35 3.04 8.27 3.47
C ALA A 35 3.70 9.64 3.21
N ARG A 36 3.17 10.72 3.79
CA ARG A 36 3.68 12.09 3.59
C ARG A 36 4.94 12.39 4.40
N THR A 37 4.95 12.03 5.67
CA THR A 37 6.02 12.43 6.59
C THR A 37 7.18 11.45 6.58
N GLY A 38 6.88 10.16 6.43
CA GLY A 38 7.88 9.11 6.65
C GLY A 38 8.46 9.10 8.07
N ALA A 39 7.84 9.79 9.03
CA ALA A 39 8.36 9.80 10.39
C ALA A 39 8.22 8.39 10.99
N PRO A 40 9.24 7.82 11.65
CA PRO A 40 9.16 6.49 12.25
C PRO A 40 7.94 6.29 13.15
N ASP A 41 7.53 7.34 13.87
CA ASP A 41 6.36 7.32 14.74
C ASP A 41 5.05 7.31 13.96
N ASP A 42 4.96 8.00 12.83
CA ASP A 42 3.78 7.98 11.97
C ASP A 42 3.63 6.62 11.26
N LEU A 43 4.75 6.01 10.84
CA LEU A 43 4.75 4.65 10.27
C LEU A 43 4.30 3.62 11.30
N ARG A 44 4.76 3.76 12.55
CA ARG A 44 4.34 2.89 13.67
C ARG A 44 2.86 3.09 13.98
N ALA A 45 2.39 4.34 14.01
CA ALA A 45 0.97 4.65 14.23
C ALA A 45 0.08 4.06 13.12
N ALA A 46 0.51 4.14 11.86
CA ALA A 46 -0.20 3.51 10.75
C ALA A 46 -0.24 1.98 10.89
N ARG A 47 0.86 1.36 11.34
CA ARG A 47 0.87 -0.08 11.59
C ARG A 47 -0.09 -0.48 12.71
N GLN A 48 -0.10 0.26 13.82
CA GLN A 48 -1.01 -0.01 14.92
C GLN A 48 -2.48 0.14 14.49
N ALA A 49 -2.81 1.20 13.76
CA ALA A 49 -4.17 1.43 13.26
C ALA A 49 -4.65 0.27 12.36
N LEU A 50 -3.76 -0.32 11.57
CA LEU A 50 -4.07 -1.51 10.77
C LEU A 50 -4.29 -2.76 11.62
N ASP A 51 -3.49 -2.94 12.67
CA ASP A 51 -3.60 -4.10 13.56
C ASP A 51 -4.87 -4.03 14.43
N ASP A 52 -5.38 -2.83 14.70
CA ASP A 52 -6.63 -2.58 15.43
C ASP A 52 -7.89 -2.81 14.57
N LEU A 53 -7.74 -2.95 13.23
CA LEU A 53 -8.87 -3.25 12.35
C LEU A 53 -9.37 -4.70 12.58
N PRO A 54 -10.68 -4.96 12.33
CA PRO A 54 -11.19 -6.31 12.23
C PRO A 54 -10.37 -7.12 11.21
N ALA A 55 -10.05 -8.37 11.55
CA ALA A 55 -9.17 -9.23 10.75
C ALA A 55 -9.59 -9.30 9.27
N ASP A 56 -10.89 -9.46 9.00
CA ASP A 56 -11.42 -9.53 7.63
C ASP A 56 -11.14 -8.26 6.81
N LYS A 57 -11.23 -7.09 7.46
CA LYS A 57 -10.95 -5.79 6.82
C LYS A 57 -9.45 -5.62 6.60
N ARG A 58 -8.64 -5.91 7.62
CA ARG A 58 -7.18 -5.84 7.55
C ARG A 58 -6.63 -6.74 6.45
N ASP A 59 -7.09 -7.98 6.40
CA ASP A 59 -6.58 -8.98 5.45
C ASP A 59 -6.99 -8.61 4.01
N ARG A 60 -8.23 -8.15 3.81
CA ARG A 60 -8.68 -7.62 2.51
C ARG A 60 -7.87 -6.39 2.09
N LEU A 61 -7.61 -5.49 3.02
CA LEU A 61 -6.83 -4.28 2.78
C LEU A 61 -5.40 -4.63 2.34
N MET A 62 -4.73 -5.50 3.10
CA MET A 62 -3.37 -5.96 2.80
C MET A 62 -3.29 -6.70 1.46
N ALA A 63 -4.25 -7.58 1.17
CA ALA A 63 -4.32 -8.27 -0.11
C ALA A 63 -4.44 -7.29 -1.30
N GLU A 64 -5.32 -6.30 -1.20
CA GLU A 64 -5.52 -5.32 -2.26
C GLU A 64 -4.32 -4.36 -2.40
N THR A 65 -3.71 -3.92 -1.30
CA THR A 65 -2.47 -3.12 -1.33
C THR A 65 -1.33 -3.88 -2.00
N HIS A 66 -1.08 -5.13 -1.64
CA HIS A 66 -0.06 -5.95 -2.29
C HIS A 66 -0.37 -6.19 -3.77
N ARG A 67 -1.63 -6.45 -4.12
CA ARG A 67 -2.05 -6.63 -5.52
C ARG A 67 -1.75 -5.40 -6.38
N ARG A 68 -2.01 -4.19 -5.87
CA ARG A 68 -1.68 -2.93 -6.56
C ARG A 68 -0.18 -2.74 -6.73
N LEU A 69 0.60 -2.94 -5.67
CA LEU A 69 2.05 -2.82 -5.74
C LEU A 69 2.66 -3.80 -6.76
N ALA A 70 2.17 -5.05 -6.77
CA ALA A 70 2.59 -6.04 -7.76
C ALA A 70 2.22 -5.62 -9.20
N THR A 71 1.00 -5.10 -9.39
CA THR A 71 0.52 -4.61 -10.70
C THR A 71 1.36 -3.42 -11.19
N ASP A 72 1.64 -2.45 -10.32
CA ASP A 72 2.49 -1.29 -10.62
C ASP A 72 3.90 -1.73 -11.03
N LEU A 73 4.49 -2.68 -10.30
CA LEU A 73 5.81 -3.23 -10.63
C LEU A 73 5.80 -3.93 -11.99
N SER A 74 4.78 -4.74 -12.28
CA SER A 74 4.63 -5.37 -13.59
C SER A 74 4.48 -4.34 -14.71
N ALA A 75 3.68 -3.30 -14.51
CA ALA A 75 3.47 -2.24 -15.50
C ALA A 75 4.74 -1.41 -15.76
N ILE A 76 5.57 -1.19 -14.74
CA ILE A 76 6.90 -0.56 -14.90
C ILE A 76 7.81 -1.49 -15.70
N TRP A 77 7.80 -2.79 -15.39
CA TRP A 77 8.63 -3.78 -16.09
C TRP A 77 8.26 -3.87 -17.58
N ASP A 78 6.97 -3.85 -17.92
CA ASP A 78 6.47 -3.89 -19.30
C ASP A 78 6.89 -2.65 -20.13
N GLN A 79 7.20 -1.53 -19.48
CA GLN A 79 7.62 -0.28 -20.12
C GLN A 79 9.15 -0.14 -20.26
N MET A 80 9.94 -1.08 -19.74
CA MET A 80 11.40 -1.05 -19.87
C MET A 80 11.85 -1.53 -21.26
N PRO A 81 12.76 -0.82 -21.95
CA PRO A 81 13.29 -1.26 -23.22
C PRO A 81 14.07 -2.57 -23.04
N GLY A 82 13.59 -3.64 -23.70
CA GLY A 82 14.14 -5.00 -23.59
C GLY A 82 13.39 -5.94 -22.65
N ALA A 83 12.26 -5.52 -22.06
CA ALA A 83 11.41 -6.43 -21.30
C ALA A 83 10.86 -7.55 -22.21
N PRO A 84 10.93 -8.83 -21.79
CA PRO A 84 10.37 -9.92 -22.57
C PRO A 84 8.84 -9.74 -22.64
N SER A 85 8.36 -9.24 -23.78
CA SER A 85 6.93 -9.13 -24.05
C SER A 85 6.35 -10.55 -24.14
N GLY A 86 5.65 -10.97 -23.10
CA GLY A 86 4.94 -12.26 -23.08
C GLY A 86 5.59 -13.29 -22.18
N GLY A 87 5.27 -13.21 -20.89
CA GLY A 87 5.68 -14.21 -19.91
C GLY A 87 4.72 -14.30 -18.74
N ARG A 88 3.40 -14.31 -18.99
CA ARG A 88 2.48 -14.93 -18.02
C ARG A 88 2.82 -16.42 -18.00
N MET A 89 3.59 -16.85 -17.02
CA MET A 89 3.77 -18.27 -16.70
C MET A 89 2.39 -18.79 -16.26
N ASN A 90 1.82 -19.70 -17.07
CA ASN A 90 0.64 -20.48 -16.72
C ASN A 90 0.93 -21.41 -15.54
#